data_AF-A0A533V7Q0-F1
#
_entry.id   AF-A0A533V7Q0-F1
#
_cell.length_a   1.000
_cell.length_b   1.000
_cell.length_c   1.000
_cell.angle_alpha   90.00
_cell.angle_beta   90.00
_cell.angle_gamma   90.00
#
_symmetry.space_group_name_H-M   'P 1'
#
loop_
_entity.id
_entity.type
_entity.pdbx_description
1 polymer ?
#
loop_
_entity_poly.entity_id
_entity_poly.type
_entity_poly.pdbx_seq_one_letter_code
_entity_poly.pdbx_strand_id
1 'polypeptide(L)'
;MKEKEVIEIASTIGKDEVRDVALFMKGEIDFNSFMSWFEMQMINSSVQVSHMIEKGIHTFVMKHDLGKNWSIYHKTILELIFEELFHKKIDVKYDKNVLAVRFSE
;
A
#
# COMPACT_ATOMS: atom_id res chain seq x y z
N MET A 1 11.19 -16.03 7.12
CA MET A 1 11.02 -14.80 7.91
C MET A 1 9.80 -14.94 8.79
N LYS A 2 9.92 -14.64 10.08
CA LYS A 2 8.77 -14.67 11.01
C LYS A 2 7.91 -13.42 10.78
N GLU A 3 6.61 -13.52 11.03
CA GLU A 3 5.68 -12.38 10.83
C GLU A 3 6.12 -11.11 11.57
N LYS A 4 6.62 -11.22 12.80
CA LYS A 4 7.16 -10.08 13.56
C LYS A 4 8.33 -9.37 12.85
N GLU A 5 9.22 -10.15 12.26
CA GLU A 5 10.40 -9.65 11.54
C GLU A 5 9.99 -8.93 10.25
N VAL A 6 8.95 -9.43 9.55
CA VAL A 6 8.36 -8.75 8.39
C VAL A 6 7.82 -7.38 8.77
N ILE A 7 7.07 -7.32 9.88
CA ILE A 7 6.47 -6.08 10.38
C ILE A 7 7.56 -5.08 10.81
N GLU A 8 8.60 -5.55 11.49
CA GLU A 8 9.73 -4.71 11.90
C GLU A 8 10.44 -4.09 10.70
N ILE A 9 10.76 -4.88 9.67
CA ILE A 9 11.40 -4.38 8.44
C ILE A 9 10.48 -3.37 7.73
N ALA A 10 9.19 -3.69 7.59
CA ALA A 10 8.21 -2.79 6.98
C ALA A 10 8.11 -1.45 7.73
N SER A 11 8.14 -1.49 9.06
CA SER A 11 7.95 -0.32 9.92
C SER A 11 9.19 0.55 10.05
N THR A 12 10.38 0.00 9.81
CA THR A 12 11.66 0.70 10.01
C THR A 12 12.30 1.15 8.71
N ILE A 13 12.28 0.31 7.67
CA ILE A 13 12.95 0.58 6.39
C ILE A 13 11.91 0.70 5.28
N GLY A 14 10.97 -0.24 5.22
CA GLY A 14 10.05 -0.37 4.08
C GLY A 14 9.18 0.87 3.83
N LYS A 15 8.66 1.50 4.88
CA LYS A 15 7.85 2.73 4.74
C LYS A 15 8.65 3.91 4.18
N ASP A 16 9.90 4.05 4.61
CA ASP A 16 10.76 5.17 4.21
C ASP A 16 11.17 5.01 2.74
N GLU A 17 11.50 3.78 2.32
CA GLU A 17 11.80 3.47 0.91
C GLU A 17 10.60 3.76 -0.01
N VAL A 18 9.39 3.34 0.38
CA VAL A 18 8.17 3.62 -0.40
C VAL A 18 7.89 5.13 -0.48
N ARG A 19 8.04 5.84 0.65
CA ARG A 19 7.90 7.29 0.72
C ARG A 19 8.89 7.99 -0.22
N ASP A 20 10.16 7.60 -0.16
CA ASP A 20 11.23 8.27 -0.89
C ASP A 20 11.13 8.02 -2.40
N VAL A 21 10.73 6.82 -2.83
CA VAL A 21 10.44 6.53 -4.24
C VAL A 21 9.24 7.33 -4.75
N ALA A 22 8.16 7.41 -3.95
CA ALA A 22 6.99 8.22 -4.32
C ALA A 22 7.37 9.70 -4.47
N LEU A 23 8.13 10.24 -3.52
CA LEU A 23 8.64 11.61 -3.55
C LEU A 23 9.55 11.85 -4.75
N PHE A 24 10.47 10.93 -5.05
CA PHE A 24 11.36 11.03 -6.21
C PHE A 24 10.59 11.07 -7.53
N MET A 25 9.57 10.22 -7.69
CA MET A 25 8.79 10.13 -8.93
C MET A 25 7.81 11.28 -9.12
N LYS A 26 7.29 11.87 -8.04
CA LYS A 26 6.26 12.91 -8.10
C LYS A 26 6.77 14.32 -7.82
N GLY A 27 7.93 14.46 -7.19
CA GLY A 27 8.50 15.74 -6.75
C GLY A 27 7.90 16.29 -5.46
N GLU A 28 6.77 15.74 -5.00
CA GLU A 28 6.09 16.09 -3.75
C GLU A 28 5.37 14.88 -3.16
N ILE A 29 5.05 14.96 -1.87
CA ILE A 29 4.33 13.89 -1.16
C ILE A 29 3.13 14.44 -0.40
N ASP A 30 2.03 14.59 -1.13
CA ASP A 30 0.71 14.75 -0.57
C ASP A 30 -0.16 13.51 -0.89
N PHE A 31 -1.40 13.52 -0.42
CA PHE A 31 -2.31 12.40 -0.64
C PHE A 31 -2.53 12.12 -2.13
N ASN A 32 -2.73 13.15 -2.95
CA ASN A 32 -3.04 13.00 -4.37
C ASN A 32 -1.81 12.53 -5.15
N SER A 33 -0.63 13.09 -4.84
CA SER A 33 0.63 12.69 -5.49
C SER A 33 0.97 11.24 -5.14
N PHE A 34 0.82 10.85 -3.88
CA PHE A 34 1.04 9.47 -3.43
C PHE A 34 0.04 8.50 -4.07
N MET A 35 -1.25 8.86 -4.17
CA MET A 35 -2.24 7.99 -4.80
C MET A 35 -2.03 7.83 -6.30
N SER A 36 -1.65 8.92 -6.99
CA SER A 36 -1.24 8.85 -8.39
C SER A 36 0.03 8.00 -8.59
N TRP A 37 0.96 8.01 -7.63
CA TRP A 37 2.14 7.14 -7.68
C TRP A 37 1.76 5.68 -7.41
N PHE A 38 0.94 5.44 -6.40
CA PHE A 38 0.50 4.11 -6.01
C PHE A 38 -0.26 3.42 -7.16
N GLU A 39 -1.21 4.12 -7.80
CA GLU A 39 -1.93 3.57 -8.95
C GLU A 39 -1.00 3.22 -10.11
N MET A 40 -0.03 4.10 -10.43
CA MET A 40 0.99 3.82 -11.43
C MET A 40 1.85 2.61 -11.06
N GLN A 41 2.28 2.52 -9.80
CA GLN A 41 3.06 1.39 -9.30
C GLN A 41 2.30 0.08 -9.40
N MET A 42 0.98 0.12 -9.19
CA MET A 42 0.08 -1.02 -9.26
C MET A 42 -0.14 -1.48 -10.71
N ILE A 43 -0.33 -0.54 -11.64
CA ILE A 43 -0.40 -0.82 -13.09
C ILE A 43 0.91 -1.45 -13.60
N ASN A 44 2.05 -0.94 -13.13
CA ASN A 44 3.37 -1.41 -13.55
C ASN A 44 3.83 -2.68 -12.83
N SER A 45 3.09 -3.12 -11.82
CA SER A 45 3.42 -4.34 -11.09
C SER A 45 3.09 -5.59 -11.92
N SER A 46 3.74 -6.71 -11.59
CA SER A 46 3.39 -8.02 -12.16
C SER A 46 2.17 -8.66 -11.50
N VAL A 47 1.46 -7.95 -10.62
CA VAL A 47 0.27 -8.45 -9.91
C VAL A 47 -1.01 -8.02 -10.61
N GLN A 48 -2.08 -8.80 -10.46
CA GLN A 48 -3.39 -8.44 -11.01
C GLN A 48 -4.05 -7.44 -10.08
N VAL A 49 -4.42 -6.27 -10.60
CA VAL A 49 -5.02 -5.19 -9.79
C VAL A 49 -6.42 -4.85 -10.31
N SER A 50 -7.36 -4.73 -9.38
CA SER A 50 -8.66 -4.11 -9.61
C SER A 50 -8.78 -2.87 -8.74
N HIS A 51 -9.25 -1.76 -9.30
CA HIS A 51 -9.58 -0.54 -8.59
C HIS A 51 -11.05 -0.21 -8.83
N MET A 52 -11.81 -0.08 -7.74
CA MET A 52 -13.22 0.26 -7.75
C MET A 52 -13.46 1.51 -6.90
N ILE A 53 -14.37 2.38 -7.35
CA ILE A 53 -14.80 3.56 -6.61
C ILE A 53 -16.32 3.50 -6.47
N GLU A 54 -16.80 3.40 -5.23
CA GLU A 54 -18.24 3.36 -4.92
C GLU A 54 -18.56 4.39 -3.84
N LYS A 55 -19.40 5.38 -4.15
CA LYS A 55 -19.82 6.44 -3.19
C LYS A 55 -18.63 7.15 -2.51
N GLY A 56 -17.56 7.44 -3.27
CA GLY A 56 -16.34 8.10 -2.76
C GLY A 56 -15.41 7.18 -1.95
N ILE A 57 -15.67 5.87 -1.96
CA ILE A 57 -14.82 4.87 -1.31
C ILE A 57 -14.00 4.14 -2.37
N HIS A 58 -12.69 4.24 -2.25
CA HIS A 58 -11.73 3.53 -3.09
C HIS A 58 -11.53 2.13 -2.52
N THR A 59 -11.52 1.13 -3.40
CA THR A 59 -11.14 -0.24 -3.07
C THR A 59 -10.14 -0.73 -4.11
N PHE A 60 -8.90 -0.93 -3.69
CA PHE A 60 -7.87 -1.61 -4.48
C PHE A 60 -7.81 -3.07 -4.06
N VAL A 61 -7.80 -3.98 -5.03
CA VAL A 61 -7.60 -5.41 -4.80
C VAL A 61 -6.43 -5.87 -5.64
N MET A 62 -5.36 -6.29 -4.98
CA MET A 62 -4.17 -6.90 -5.56
C MET A 62 -4.26 -8.41 -5.41
N LYS A 63 -4.31 -9.14 -6.51
CA LYS A 63 -4.14 -10.59 -6.56
C LYS A 63 -2.72 -10.92 -6.97
N HIS A 64 -2.02 -11.65 -6.11
CA HIS A 64 -0.61 -12.00 -6.21
C HIS A 64 -0.40 -13.48 -5.78
N ASP A 65 0.78 -14.05 -6.01
CA ASP A 65 1.16 -15.39 -5.51
C ASP A 65 2.50 -15.35 -4.75
N LEU A 66 2.71 -14.23 -4.04
CA LEU A 66 3.97 -13.88 -3.36
C LEU A 66 4.00 -14.30 -1.88
N GLY A 67 2.93 -14.92 -1.38
CA GLY A 67 2.84 -15.44 -0.02
C GLY A 67 2.38 -14.41 1.02
N LYS A 68 1.94 -14.92 2.18
CA LYS A 68 1.36 -14.12 3.27
C LYS A 68 2.30 -13.02 3.79
N ASN A 69 3.61 -13.28 3.82
CA ASN A 69 4.58 -12.28 4.28
C ASN A 69 4.62 -11.05 3.36
N TRP A 70 4.40 -11.22 2.05
CA TRP A 70 4.30 -10.10 1.13
C TRP A 70 3.09 -9.22 1.46
N SER A 71 1.96 -9.84 1.77
CA SER A 71 0.74 -9.12 2.13
C SER A 71 0.86 -8.41 3.48
N ILE A 72 1.50 -9.04 4.47
CA ILE A 72 1.78 -8.42 5.78
C ILE A 72 2.70 -7.21 5.60
N TYR A 73 3.74 -7.34 4.79
CA TYR A 73 4.69 -6.26 4.51
C TYR A 73 3.98 -5.05 3.91
N HIS A 74 3.21 -5.24 2.82
CA HIS A 74 2.52 -4.15 2.14
C HIS A 74 1.37 -3.56 2.98
N LYS A 75 0.63 -4.40 3.72
CA LYS A 75 -0.36 -3.91 4.70
C LYS A 75 0.28 -2.94 5.69
N THR A 76 1.39 -3.36 6.30
CA THR A 76 2.07 -2.58 7.35
C THR A 76 2.54 -1.24 6.81
N ILE A 77 3.17 -1.23 5.62
CA ILE A 77 3.62 0.02 4.99
C ILE A 77 2.46 0.95 4.69
N LEU A 78 1.39 0.43 4.07
CA LEU A 78 0.25 1.26 3.67
C LEU A 78 -0.46 1.84 4.89
N GLU A 79 -0.66 1.06 5.95
CA GLU A 79 -1.26 1.56 7.20
C GLU A 79 -0.41 2.69 7.80
N LEU A 80 0.91 2.51 7.89
CA LEU A 80 1.82 3.51 8.44
C LEU A 80 1.87 4.78 7.59
N ILE A 81 1.94 4.66 6.26
CA ILE A 81 1.96 5.83 5.37
C ILE A 81 0.66 6.62 5.49
N PHE A 82 -0.49 5.96 5.44
CA PHE A 82 -1.77 6.65 5.54
C PHE A 82 -1.96 7.32 6.91
N GLU A 83 -1.54 6.66 7.99
CA GLU A 83 -1.67 7.21 9.34
C GLU A 83 -0.69 8.37 9.59
N GLU A 84 0.58 8.20 9.25
CA GLU A 84 1.64 9.16 9.57
C GLU A 84 1.66 10.35 8.62
N LEU A 85 1.49 10.14 7.31
CA LEU A 85 1.61 11.22 6.31
C LEU A 85 0.28 11.91 6.03
N PHE A 86 -0.82 11.15 6.05
CA PHE A 86 -2.13 11.67 5.60
C PHE A 86 -3.15 11.75 6.74
N HIS A 87 -2.80 11.30 7.94
CA HIS A 87 -3.69 11.24 9.10
C HIS A 87 -5.03 10.55 8.79
N LYS A 88 -4.98 9.53 7.92
CA LYS A 88 -6.12 8.76 7.44
C LYS A 88 -6.00 7.31 7.90
N LYS A 89 -7.15 6.70 8.21
CA LYS A 89 -7.23 5.26 8.46
C LYS A 89 -7.69 4.54 7.20
N ILE A 90 -7.17 3.34 7.00
CA ILE A 90 -7.52 2.45 5.90
C ILE A 90 -7.97 1.09 6.45
N ASP A 91 -8.88 0.43 5.74
CA ASP A 91 -9.25 -0.97 5.99
C ASP A 91 -8.42 -1.85 5.06
N VAL A 92 -7.59 -2.72 5.64
CA VAL A 92 -6.74 -3.64 4.88
C VAL A 92 -7.11 -5.08 5.20
N LYS A 93 -7.55 -5.80 4.17
CA LYS A 93 -7.83 -7.23 4.24
C LYS A 93 -6.80 -7.98 3.42
N TYR A 94 -6.32 -9.10 3.92
CA TYR A 94 -5.32 -9.87 3.21
C TYR A 94 -5.37 -11.36 3.54
N ASP A 95 -4.85 -12.15 2.61
CA ASP A 95 -4.50 -13.55 2.84
C ASP A 95 -3.10 -13.85 2.27
N LYS A 96 -2.85 -15.07 1.82
CA LYS A 96 -1.57 -15.46 1.21
C LYS A 96 -1.36 -14.84 -0.19
N ASN A 97 -2.44 -14.58 -0.91
CA ASN A 97 -2.49 -14.34 -2.35
C ASN A 97 -3.30 -13.10 -2.74
N VAL A 98 -3.97 -12.46 -1.79
CA VAL A 98 -4.76 -11.25 -2.03
C VAL A 98 -4.45 -10.21 -0.95
N LEU A 99 -4.35 -8.95 -1.37
CA LEU A 99 -4.32 -7.78 -0.51
C LEU A 99 -5.36 -6.78 -1.02
N ALA A 100 -6.32 -6.44 -0.19
CA ALA A 100 -7.36 -5.47 -0.48
C ALA A 100 -7.23 -4.27 0.47
N VAL A 101 -7.27 -3.07 -0.10
CA VAL A 101 -7.09 -1.80 0.61
C VAL A 101 -8.29 -0.93 0.31
N ARG A 102 -8.97 -0.47 1.37
CA ARG A 102 -10.18 0.34 1.27
C ARG A 102 -10.06 1.62 2.09
N PHE A 103 -10.41 2.75 1.49
CA PHE A 103 -10.35 4.06 2.13
C PHE A 103 -11.32 5.05 1.48
N SER A 104 -11.67 6.11 2.20
CA SER A 104 -12.40 7.25 1.63
C SER A 104 -11.42 8.34 1.18
N GLU A 105 -11.81 9.09 0.15
CA GLU A 105 -11.18 10.38 -0.17
C GLU A 105 -11.20 11.34 1.04
#